data_AF-J7RLG7-F1
#
_entry.id   AF-J7RLG7-F1
#
_cell.length_a   1.000
_cell.length_b   1.000
_cell.length_c   1.000
_cell.angle_alpha   90.00
_cell.angle_beta   90.00
_cell.angle_gamma   90.00
#
_symmetry.space_group_name_H-M   'P 1'
#
loop_
_entity.id
_entity.type
_entity.pdbx_description
1 polymer ?
#
loop_
_entity_poly.entity_id
_entity_poly.type
_entity_poly.pdbx_seq_one_letter_code
_entity_poly.pdbx_strand_id
1 'polypeptide(L)'
;MLCAISGKPCKHPVVCPASRCIFERDLLLQWLDTHDGKDPITGQVVSKDQLIELKQDPAFANPVNSATLATNYSIPNLLSSLQNEWDAIMLENFELRRQLDDLTNRLSLALYERDAAKIVAAKALQQKDTNSSLQTLNVGTISDDVRTEFIARSKEYINLTKQQTKADKWNWNAGKDITQCTVQDSWDTVCPPSLESARGILDGSECITVVAAEGNAIVISNQGVQNMSVPPNLNYAKATMMNTVLYATTEGEIGRLSIDTNDAVRCSIESTDVLSMFSHEFILPDHFITVLRNGSIYLTGSRTTTRLCPELPKAEYLGADLHKDGLLLALFTADEVIVLDITDTGASVSASFKVGQDIKNAGPVQGVYFPTNGYWLMVHSGSEVVTFDLRKPQSTYAVKSLALPHDSALWTVHHSGKYLFVLNGEEGVTAYQYKKALKDWETLFQCLLPSHVENVEHFGCMRESAEISLVLQSRQKASYIKLK
;
A
#
# COMPACT_ATOMS: atom_id res chain seq x y z
N MET A 1 -53.76 7.13 -13.67
CA MET A 1 -53.49 7.98 -14.85
C MET A 1 -53.41 9.43 -14.38
N LEU A 2 -52.25 9.87 -13.94
CA LEU A 2 -52.05 11.26 -13.49
C LEU A 2 -51.44 12.07 -14.63
N CYS A 3 -51.81 13.34 -14.72
CA CYS A 3 -51.26 14.27 -15.69
C CYS A 3 -49.84 14.66 -15.28
N ALA A 4 -48.88 14.56 -16.20
CA ALA A 4 -47.49 14.94 -15.94
C ALA A 4 -47.26 16.45 -15.76
N ILE A 5 -48.24 17.31 -16.11
CA ILE A 5 -48.17 18.77 -15.90
C ILE A 5 -48.78 19.15 -14.54
N SER A 6 -49.99 18.68 -14.24
CA SER A 6 -50.75 19.12 -13.06
C SER A 6 -50.67 18.16 -11.86
N GLY A 7 -50.16 16.95 -12.05
CA GLY A 7 -50.15 15.89 -11.02
C GLY A 7 -51.53 15.33 -10.67
N LYS A 8 -52.61 15.86 -11.26
CA LYS A 8 -54.00 15.48 -10.99
C LYS A 8 -54.45 14.31 -11.89
N PRO A 9 -55.46 13.52 -11.49
CA PRO A 9 -56.04 12.49 -12.36
C PRO A 9 -56.64 13.11 -13.63
N CYS A 10 -56.31 12.56 -14.80
CA CYS A 10 -56.79 13.10 -16.09
C CYS A 10 -58.26 12.76 -16.34
N LYS A 11 -59.03 13.72 -16.84
CA LYS A 11 -60.40 13.54 -17.38
C LYS A 11 -60.37 13.16 -18.85
N HIS A 12 -59.55 13.84 -19.64
CA HIS A 12 -59.30 13.53 -21.05
C HIS A 12 -57.82 13.20 -21.26
N PRO A 13 -57.40 11.96 -20.95
CA PRO A 13 -56.01 11.55 -21.07
C PRO A 13 -55.56 11.49 -22.53
N VAL A 14 -54.48 12.18 -22.83
CA VAL A 14 -53.77 12.10 -24.10
C VAL A 14 -52.33 11.67 -23.87
N VAL A 15 -51.80 10.85 -24.76
CA VAL A 15 -50.38 10.46 -24.75
C VAL A 15 -49.66 11.23 -25.85
N CYS A 16 -48.56 11.87 -25.46
CA CYS A 16 -47.62 12.44 -26.40
C CYS A 16 -46.63 11.34 -26.86
N PRO A 17 -46.48 11.06 -28.16
CA PRO A 17 -45.55 10.03 -28.64
C PRO A 17 -44.08 10.30 -28.30
N ALA A 18 -43.69 11.57 -28.18
CA ALA A 18 -42.32 11.99 -27.91
C ALA A 18 -41.88 11.68 -26.46
N SER A 19 -42.65 12.13 -25.47
CA SER A 19 -42.37 11.88 -24.05
C SER A 19 -42.90 10.54 -23.54
N ARG A 20 -43.85 9.93 -24.27
CA ARG A 20 -44.61 8.73 -23.83
C ARG A 20 -45.29 8.91 -22.47
N CYS A 21 -45.52 10.16 -22.06
CA CYS A 21 -46.21 10.50 -20.83
C CYS A 21 -47.70 10.77 -21.10
N ILE A 22 -48.51 10.60 -20.05
CA ILE A 22 -49.96 10.90 -20.08
C ILE A 22 -50.17 12.33 -19.60
N PHE A 23 -50.95 13.09 -20.36
CA PHE A 23 -51.32 14.47 -20.06
C PHE A 23 -52.83 14.64 -20.08
N GLU A 24 -53.32 15.72 -19.48
CA GLU A 24 -54.67 16.22 -19.73
C GLU A 24 -54.67 16.97 -21.07
N ARG A 25 -55.65 16.67 -21.94
CA ARG A 25 -55.73 17.24 -23.30
C ARG A 25 -55.63 18.75 -23.30
N ASP A 26 -56.45 19.42 -22.50
CA ASP A 26 -56.59 20.88 -22.54
C ASP A 26 -55.30 21.58 -22.08
N LEU A 27 -54.67 21.04 -21.02
CA LEU A 27 -53.42 21.57 -20.49
C LEU A 27 -52.26 21.37 -21.47
N LEU A 28 -52.21 20.23 -22.16
CA LEU A 28 -51.17 19.98 -23.15
C LEU A 28 -51.34 20.88 -24.39
N LEU A 29 -52.58 21.07 -24.87
CA LEU A 29 -52.85 21.95 -26.00
C LEU A 29 -52.50 23.42 -25.67
N GLN A 30 -52.88 23.90 -24.48
CA GLN A 30 -52.52 25.23 -24.02
C GLN A 30 -51.00 25.41 -23.91
N TRP A 31 -50.29 24.39 -23.42
CA TRP A 31 -48.84 24.40 -23.35
C TRP A 31 -48.21 24.48 -24.75
N LEU A 32 -48.68 23.64 -25.69
CA LEU A 32 -48.21 23.59 -27.08
C LEU A 32 -48.41 24.92 -27.80
N ASP A 33 -49.53 25.60 -27.55
CA ASP A 33 -49.83 26.91 -28.12
C ASP A 33 -48.93 28.03 -27.58
N THR A 34 -48.45 27.89 -26.34
CA THR A 34 -47.65 28.92 -25.68
C THR A 34 -46.14 28.72 -25.91
N HIS A 35 -45.68 27.49 -26.19
CA HIS A 35 -44.24 27.14 -26.26
C HIS A 35 -43.84 26.55 -27.62
N ASP A 36 -44.39 27.11 -28.72
CA ASP A 36 -44.03 26.78 -30.11
C ASP A 36 -44.11 25.28 -30.45
N GLY A 37 -45.14 24.59 -29.94
CA GLY A 37 -45.38 23.18 -30.25
C GLY A 37 -44.32 22.22 -29.73
N LYS A 38 -43.57 22.57 -28.67
CA LYS A 38 -42.61 21.65 -28.04
C LYS A 38 -43.29 20.66 -27.08
N ASP A 39 -42.58 19.70 -26.52
CA ASP A 39 -43.12 18.82 -25.47
C ASP A 39 -42.65 19.30 -24.09
N PRO A 40 -43.51 19.33 -23.06
CA PRO A 40 -43.19 19.87 -21.72
C PRO A 40 -42.10 19.12 -20.95
N ILE A 41 -41.80 17.87 -21.31
CA ILE A 41 -40.83 17.04 -20.57
C ILE A 41 -39.53 16.90 -21.38
N THR A 42 -39.64 16.67 -22.68
CA THR A 42 -38.51 16.36 -23.56
C THR A 42 -38.06 17.54 -24.43
N GLY A 43 -38.90 18.57 -24.61
CA GLY A 43 -38.61 19.73 -25.46
C GLY A 43 -38.63 19.47 -26.96
N GLN A 44 -39.05 18.28 -27.41
CA GLN A 44 -39.14 17.92 -28.83
C GLN A 44 -40.37 18.58 -29.49
N VAL A 45 -40.29 18.91 -30.78
CA VAL A 45 -41.42 19.50 -31.52
C VAL A 45 -42.47 18.42 -31.83
N VAL A 46 -43.70 18.64 -31.39
CA VAL A 46 -44.84 17.73 -31.52
C VAL A 46 -46.02 18.51 -32.09
N SER A 47 -46.63 17.97 -33.15
CA SER A 47 -47.86 18.55 -33.70
C SER A 47 -49.10 18.05 -32.96
N LYS A 48 -50.15 18.87 -32.92
CA LYS A 48 -51.41 18.55 -32.22
C LYS A 48 -52.06 17.26 -32.73
N ASP A 49 -51.86 16.93 -34.00
CA ASP A 49 -52.44 15.75 -34.66
C ASP A 49 -51.73 14.44 -34.28
N GLN A 50 -50.54 14.52 -33.70
CA GLN A 50 -49.79 13.36 -33.24
C GLN A 50 -50.20 12.90 -31.83
N LEU A 51 -51.09 13.65 -31.17
CA LEU A 51 -51.58 13.31 -29.84
C LEU A 51 -52.56 12.14 -29.91
N ILE A 52 -52.30 11.10 -29.11
CA ILE A 52 -53.11 9.89 -29.09
C ILE A 52 -54.07 9.96 -27.89
N GLU A 53 -55.36 10.00 -28.17
CA GLU A 53 -56.40 9.94 -27.13
C GLU A 53 -56.52 8.53 -26.54
N LEU A 54 -56.53 8.43 -25.21
CA LEU A 54 -56.78 7.17 -24.51
C LEU A 54 -58.25 7.09 -24.09
N LYS A 55 -58.92 5.99 -24.42
CA LYS A 55 -60.27 5.71 -23.90
C LYS A 55 -60.18 5.31 -22.43
N GLN A 56 -60.74 6.12 -21.55
CA GLN A 56 -60.95 5.78 -20.15
C GLN A 56 -62.33 5.14 -19.92
N ASP A 57 -62.38 4.21 -18.99
CA ASP A 57 -63.62 3.64 -18.47
C ASP A 57 -64.31 4.71 -17.58
N PRO A 58 -65.60 5.07 -17.81
CA PRO A 58 -66.30 6.14 -17.09
C PRO A 58 -66.26 6.03 -15.57
N ALA A 59 -66.05 4.83 -15.03
CA ALA A 59 -65.92 4.58 -13.60
C ALA A 59 -64.73 5.31 -12.94
N PHE A 60 -63.69 5.67 -13.71
CA PHE A 60 -62.49 6.36 -13.22
C PHE A 60 -62.41 7.85 -13.59
N ALA A 61 -63.34 8.36 -14.41
CA ALA A 61 -63.34 9.74 -14.88
C ALA A 61 -63.89 10.76 -13.85
N ASN A 62 -64.57 10.28 -12.81
CA ASN A 62 -65.01 11.08 -11.67
C ASN A 62 -64.10 10.78 -10.47
N PRO A 63 -63.00 11.53 -10.28
CA PRO A 63 -62.26 11.44 -9.05
C PRO A 63 -63.15 12.00 -7.94
N VAL A 64 -63.81 11.09 -7.23
CA VAL A 64 -64.43 11.28 -5.92
C VAL A 64 -65.49 12.39 -5.90
N ASN A 65 -66.75 11.98 -5.73
CA ASN A 65 -67.74 12.80 -5.04
C ASN A 65 -67.18 13.13 -3.65
N SER A 66 -66.31 14.13 -3.56
CA SER A 66 -65.79 14.62 -2.31
C SER A 66 -67.00 15.09 -1.51
N ALA A 67 -67.08 14.71 -0.24
CA ALA A 67 -68.17 15.09 0.65
C ALA A 67 -68.39 16.62 0.75
N THR A 68 -67.51 17.43 0.14
CA THR A 68 -67.60 18.88 -0.05
C THR A 68 -68.59 19.33 -1.13
N LEU A 69 -68.94 18.50 -2.12
CA LEU A 69 -69.94 18.86 -3.15
C LEU A 69 -71.36 18.91 -2.59
N ALA A 70 -71.66 18.11 -1.55
CA ALA A 70 -72.96 18.13 -0.87
C ALA A 70 -73.19 19.43 -0.05
N THR A 71 -72.13 20.17 0.27
CA THR A 71 -72.15 21.40 1.09
C THR A 71 -72.12 22.69 0.25
N ASN A 72 -71.98 22.59 -1.08
CA ASN A 72 -71.77 23.71 -2.01
C ASN A 72 -73.02 24.09 -2.83
N TYR A 73 -74.23 23.81 -2.34
CA TYR A 73 -75.48 24.15 -3.05
C TYR A 73 -75.85 25.64 -3.02
N SER A 74 -75.24 26.44 -2.15
CA SER A 74 -75.51 27.88 -2.04
C SER A 74 -74.35 28.72 -2.60
N ILE A 75 -74.68 29.78 -3.35
CA ILE A 75 -73.71 30.73 -3.94
C ILE A 75 -72.65 31.22 -2.93
N PRO A 76 -72.98 31.54 -1.66
CA PRO A 76 -71.97 31.95 -0.68
C PRO A 76 -70.92 30.88 -0.38
N ASN A 77 -71.34 29.62 -0.19
CA ASN A 77 -70.41 28.52 0.10
C ASN A 77 -69.48 28.21 -1.09
N LEU A 78 -70.01 28.31 -2.32
CA LEU A 78 -69.20 28.15 -3.53
C LEU A 78 -68.14 29.24 -3.64
N LEU A 79 -68.52 30.50 -3.40
CA LEU A 79 -67.58 31.62 -3.42
C LEU A 79 -66.52 31.49 -2.33
N SER A 80 -66.89 31.07 -1.11
CA SER A 80 -65.91 30.82 -0.04
C SER A 80 -64.95 29.68 -0.37
N SER A 81 -65.44 28.61 -1.03
CA SER A 81 -64.56 27.51 -1.45
C SER A 81 -63.60 27.95 -2.55
N LEU A 82 -64.06 28.73 -3.53
CA LEU A 82 -63.20 29.27 -4.58
C LEU A 82 -62.17 30.26 -4.02
N GLN A 83 -62.55 31.09 -3.05
CA GLN A 83 -61.63 31.98 -2.34
C GLN A 83 -60.54 31.16 -1.63
N ASN A 84 -60.92 30.13 -0.87
CA ASN A 84 -59.96 29.27 -0.17
C ASN A 84 -58.96 28.58 -1.12
N GLU A 85 -59.45 28.03 -2.25
CA GLU A 85 -58.58 27.40 -3.25
C GLU A 85 -57.65 28.42 -3.93
N TRP A 86 -58.15 29.61 -4.21
CA TRP A 86 -57.35 30.68 -4.80
C TRP A 86 -56.29 31.20 -3.82
N ASP A 87 -56.64 31.37 -2.55
CA ASP A 87 -55.72 31.77 -1.50
C ASP A 87 -54.63 30.71 -1.30
N ALA A 88 -54.99 29.42 -1.31
CA ALA A 88 -54.02 28.32 -1.23
C ALA A 88 -53.05 28.34 -2.42
N ILE A 89 -53.54 28.52 -3.66
CA ILE A 89 -52.70 28.63 -4.86
C ILE A 89 -51.79 29.85 -4.80
N MET A 90 -52.29 30.99 -4.29
CA MET A 90 -51.48 32.21 -4.19
C MET A 90 -50.37 32.07 -3.14
N LEU A 91 -50.67 31.45 -1.99
CA LEU A 91 -49.67 31.14 -0.96
C LEU A 91 -48.61 30.16 -1.48
N GLU A 92 -49.02 29.10 -2.20
CA GLU A 92 -48.09 28.15 -2.81
C GLU A 92 -47.21 28.83 -3.87
N ASN A 93 -47.79 29.65 -4.75
CA ASN A 93 -47.03 30.39 -5.75
C ASN A 93 -46.04 31.37 -5.11
N PHE A 94 -46.44 32.05 -4.03
CA PHE A 94 -45.56 32.94 -3.30
C PHE A 94 -44.38 32.17 -2.67
N GLU A 95 -44.65 31.03 -2.04
CA GLU A 95 -43.62 30.18 -1.45
C GLU A 95 -42.67 29.60 -2.52
N LEU A 96 -43.20 29.15 -3.66
CA LEU A 96 -42.39 28.66 -4.78
C LEU A 96 -41.50 29.76 -5.36
N ARG A 97 -42.00 30.98 -5.53
CA ARG A 97 -41.20 32.13 -5.97
C ARG A 97 -40.10 32.46 -4.97
N ARG A 98 -40.43 32.47 -3.68
CA ARG A 98 -39.47 32.68 -2.59
C ARG A 98 -38.36 31.62 -2.59
N GLN A 99 -38.72 30.35 -2.77
CA GLN A 99 -37.76 29.25 -2.86
C GLN A 99 -36.88 29.35 -4.11
N LEU A 100 -37.43 29.74 -5.25
CA LEU A 100 -36.65 29.98 -6.47
C LEU A 100 -35.64 31.12 -6.28
N ASP A 101 -36.04 32.22 -5.64
CA ASP A 101 -35.14 33.34 -5.34
C ASP A 101 -34.03 32.93 -4.36
N ASP A 102 -34.37 32.19 -3.30
CA ASP A 102 -33.40 31.66 -2.33
C ASP A 102 -32.41 30.68 -2.99
N LEU A 103 -32.91 29.72 -3.78
CA LEU A 103 -32.07 28.76 -4.50
C LEU A 103 -31.16 29.45 -5.52
N THR A 104 -31.65 30.48 -6.21
CA THR A 104 -30.85 31.28 -7.15
C THR A 104 -29.73 32.01 -6.43
N ASN A 105 -30.01 32.61 -5.27
CA ASN A 105 -29.01 33.27 -4.44
C ASN A 105 -27.98 32.27 -3.86
N ARG A 106 -28.41 31.10 -3.40
CA ARG A 106 -27.49 30.05 -2.92
C ARG A 106 -26.63 29.49 -4.03
N LEU A 107 -27.19 29.32 -5.22
CA LEU A 107 -26.45 28.86 -6.40
C LEU A 107 -25.41 29.90 -6.82
N SER A 108 -25.76 31.19 -6.83
CA SER A 108 -24.79 32.24 -7.15
C SER A 108 -23.65 32.27 -6.13
N LEU A 109 -23.95 32.21 -4.84
CA LEU A 109 -22.95 32.11 -3.76
C LEU A 109 -22.04 30.88 -3.96
N ALA A 110 -22.60 29.70 -4.18
CA ALA A 110 -21.84 28.47 -4.39
C ALA A 110 -20.93 28.55 -5.64
N LEU A 111 -21.38 29.22 -6.71
CA LEU A 111 -20.55 29.46 -7.88
C LEU A 111 -19.39 30.42 -7.59
N TYR A 112 -19.62 31.47 -6.80
CA TYR A 112 -18.56 32.37 -6.34
C TYR A 112 -17.55 31.66 -5.44
N GLU A 113 -18.02 30.83 -4.49
CA GLU A 113 -17.14 30.02 -3.63
C GLU A 113 -16.34 29.01 -4.45
N ARG A 114 -16.96 28.37 -5.46
CA ARG A 114 -16.26 27.46 -6.37
C ARG A 114 -15.17 28.19 -7.15
N ASP A 115 -15.43 29.40 -7.63
CA ASP A 115 -14.43 30.19 -8.35
C ASP A 115 -13.30 30.65 -7.43
N ALA A 116 -13.62 31.08 -6.21
CA ALA A 116 -12.62 31.38 -5.18
C ALA A 116 -11.75 30.15 -4.85
N ALA A 117 -12.37 28.97 -4.69
CA ALA A 117 -11.66 27.71 -4.45
C ALA A 117 -10.75 27.33 -5.63
N LYS A 118 -11.20 27.54 -6.88
CA LYS A 118 -10.36 27.34 -8.07
C LYS A 118 -9.17 28.29 -8.10
N ILE A 119 -9.34 29.55 -7.74
CA ILE A 119 -8.24 30.53 -7.65
C ILE A 119 -7.26 30.12 -6.55
N VAL A 120 -7.74 29.64 -5.41
CA VAL A 120 -6.89 29.12 -4.33
C VAL A 120 -6.12 27.87 -4.79
N ALA A 121 -6.78 26.94 -5.47
CA ALA A 121 -6.13 25.76 -6.05
C ALA A 121 -5.09 26.14 -7.11
N ALA A 122 -5.39 27.11 -7.98
CA ALA A 122 -4.44 27.62 -8.97
C ALA A 122 -3.23 28.30 -8.31
N LYS A 123 -3.46 29.09 -7.24
CA LYS A 123 -2.37 29.68 -6.43
C LYS A 123 -1.57 28.62 -5.70
N ALA A 124 -2.22 27.59 -5.16
CA ALA A 124 -1.55 26.48 -4.50
C ALA A 124 -0.72 25.64 -5.48
N LEU A 125 -1.20 25.45 -6.72
CA LEU A 125 -0.43 24.84 -7.80
C LEU A 125 0.75 25.71 -8.20
N GLN A 126 0.56 27.02 -8.36
CA GLN A 126 1.67 27.93 -8.66
C GLN A 126 2.69 27.98 -7.52
N GLN A 127 2.23 28.01 -6.26
CA GLN A 127 3.10 27.93 -5.08
C GLN A 127 3.82 26.59 -5.01
N LYS A 128 3.12 25.48 -5.33
CA LYS A 128 3.71 24.17 -5.48
C LYS A 128 4.78 24.23 -6.56
N ASP A 129 4.52 24.73 -7.76
CA ASP A 129 5.50 24.82 -8.85
C ASP A 129 6.69 25.74 -8.51
N THR A 130 6.48 26.86 -7.80
CA THR A 130 7.57 27.68 -7.27
C THR A 130 8.34 26.96 -6.17
N ASN A 131 7.65 26.21 -5.32
CA ASN A 131 8.27 25.34 -4.33
C ASN A 131 8.89 24.10 -4.99
N SER A 132 8.48 23.64 -6.16
CA SER A 132 9.07 22.56 -6.97
C SER A 132 10.24 23.07 -7.81
N SER A 133 10.36 24.39 -7.97
CA SER A 133 11.56 25.03 -8.53
C SER A 133 12.56 25.44 -7.44
N LEU A 134 12.12 25.55 -6.17
CA LEU A 134 12.98 25.63 -4.97
C LEU A 134 13.31 24.25 -4.36
N GLN A 135 12.38 23.30 -4.48
CA GLN A 135 12.50 21.85 -4.37
C GLN A 135 12.42 21.33 -5.79
N THR A 136 13.34 21.79 -6.64
CA THR A 136 13.75 20.90 -7.70
C THR A 136 14.11 19.61 -6.98
N LEU A 137 13.39 18.54 -7.28
CA LEU A 137 14.02 17.25 -7.41
C LEU A 137 15.23 17.53 -8.31
N ASN A 138 16.34 17.93 -7.69
CA ASN A 138 17.61 17.79 -8.32
C ASN A 138 17.61 16.31 -8.65
N VAL A 139 17.57 16.01 -9.95
CA VAL A 139 18.29 14.86 -10.49
C VAL A 139 19.75 15.14 -10.14
N GLY A 140 20.04 15.03 -8.86
CA GLY A 140 21.26 15.40 -8.22
C GLY A 140 21.99 14.11 -8.11
N THR A 141 23.01 13.97 -8.95
CA THR A 141 24.25 13.36 -8.52
C THR A 141 24.42 13.69 -7.03
N ILE A 142 24.52 12.67 -6.18
CA ILE A 142 24.87 12.87 -4.76
C ILE A 142 25.96 13.94 -4.74
N SER A 143 25.80 15.03 -3.96
CA SER A 143 26.87 16.03 -3.84
C SER A 143 28.18 15.27 -3.58
N ASP A 144 29.24 15.61 -4.32
CA ASP A 144 30.51 14.90 -4.21
C ASP A 144 31.00 14.82 -2.75
N ASP A 145 30.64 15.81 -1.94
CA ASP A 145 30.88 15.85 -0.49
C ASP A 145 30.15 14.73 0.26
N VAL A 146 28.83 14.56 0.01
CA VAL A 146 28.01 13.51 0.65
C VAL A 146 28.47 12.13 0.19
N ARG A 147 28.84 11.98 -1.09
CA ARG A 147 29.39 10.72 -1.61
C ARG A 147 30.72 10.37 -0.95
N THR A 148 31.60 11.34 -0.79
CA THR A 148 32.91 11.16 -0.15
C THR A 148 32.75 10.80 1.33
N GLU A 149 31.85 11.48 2.05
CA GLU A 149 31.53 11.14 3.44
C GLU A 149 30.94 9.72 3.54
N PHE A 150 30.02 9.37 2.64
CA PHE A 150 29.40 8.05 2.62
C PHE A 150 30.44 6.93 2.47
N ILE A 151 31.35 7.07 1.51
CA ILE A 151 32.44 6.11 1.29
C ILE A 151 33.41 6.07 2.50
N ALA A 152 33.70 7.21 3.12
CA ALA A 152 34.57 7.28 4.29
C ALA A 152 33.97 6.54 5.50
N ARG A 153 32.71 6.84 5.83
CA ARG A 153 31.95 6.20 6.93
C ARG A 153 31.78 4.70 6.70
N SER A 154 31.54 4.28 5.45
CA SER A 154 31.51 2.87 5.08
C SER A 154 32.82 2.15 5.39
N LYS A 155 33.96 2.76 5.04
CA LYS A 155 35.30 2.21 5.36
C LYS A 155 35.52 2.09 6.87
N GLU A 156 35.12 3.10 7.63
CA GLU A 156 35.22 3.09 9.10
C GLU A 156 34.37 1.96 9.70
N TYR A 157 33.12 1.82 9.26
CA TYR A 157 32.21 0.77 9.71
C TYR A 157 32.74 -0.64 9.38
N ILE A 158 33.32 -0.82 8.19
CA ILE A 158 33.94 -2.10 7.81
C ILE A 158 35.15 -2.42 8.69
N ASN A 159 35.93 -1.43 9.09
CA ASN A 159 37.04 -1.65 10.02
C ASN A 159 36.55 -2.00 11.43
N LEU A 160 35.50 -1.32 11.91
CA LEU A 160 34.86 -1.62 13.18
C LEU A 160 34.32 -3.05 13.21
N THR A 161 33.54 -3.44 12.20
CA THR A 161 32.95 -4.79 12.12
C THR A 161 34.02 -5.87 11.98
N LYS A 162 35.15 -5.60 11.30
CA LYS A 162 36.31 -6.53 11.27
C LYS A 162 36.92 -6.72 12.65
N GLN A 163 37.04 -5.67 13.46
CA GLN A 163 37.54 -5.77 14.83
C GLN A 163 36.56 -6.53 15.73
N GLN A 164 35.27 -6.21 15.64
CA GLN A 164 34.20 -6.91 16.37
C GLN A 164 34.15 -8.39 15.99
N THR A 165 34.23 -8.74 14.70
CA THR A 165 34.24 -10.14 14.25
C THR A 165 35.46 -10.91 14.75
N LYS A 166 36.61 -10.25 14.97
CA LYS A 166 37.79 -10.89 15.57
C LYS A 166 37.60 -11.11 17.08
N ALA A 167 36.89 -10.22 17.75
CA ALA A 167 36.58 -10.31 19.17
C ALA A 167 35.45 -11.33 19.45
N ASP A 168 34.43 -11.35 18.60
CA ASP A 168 33.27 -12.24 18.69
C ASP A 168 33.61 -13.64 18.19
N LYS A 169 34.11 -14.47 19.10
CA LYS A 169 34.39 -15.90 18.86
C LYS A 169 33.15 -16.78 19.00
N TRP A 170 31.95 -16.19 18.96
CA TRP A 170 30.74 -16.95 19.17
C TRP A 170 30.58 -18.07 18.14
N ASN A 171 30.31 -19.24 18.67
CA ASN A 171 29.94 -20.43 17.94
C ASN A 171 28.71 -20.99 18.63
N TRP A 172 27.67 -21.25 17.87
CA TRP A 172 26.45 -21.80 18.42
C TRP A 172 26.69 -23.27 18.75
N ASN A 173 26.59 -23.60 20.03
CA ASN A 173 26.65 -24.97 20.52
C ASN A 173 25.22 -25.52 20.59
N ALA A 174 24.58 -25.69 19.44
CA ALA A 174 23.28 -26.35 19.37
C ALA A 174 23.41 -27.79 19.91
N GLY A 175 22.54 -28.19 20.83
CA GLY A 175 22.40 -29.59 21.20
C GLY A 175 22.04 -30.42 19.96
N LYS A 176 22.72 -31.56 19.75
CA LYS A 176 22.40 -32.46 18.64
C LYS A 176 21.03 -33.16 18.78
N ASP A 177 20.41 -33.05 19.96
CA ASP A 177 19.20 -33.78 20.35
C ASP A 177 17.92 -32.91 20.35
N ILE A 178 17.93 -31.73 19.71
CA ILE A 178 16.74 -30.88 19.58
C ILE A 178 15.75 -31.55 18.60
N THR A 179 14.81 -32.31 19.16
CA THR A 179 13.80 -33.08 18.40
C THR A 179 12.42 -32.42 18.40
N GLN A 180 12.11 -31.60 19.42
CA GLN A 180 10.89 -30.82 19.51
C GLN A 180 11.22 -29.38 19.88
N CYS A 181 10.63 -28.46 19.14
CA CYS A 181 10.71 -27.03 19.40
C CYS A 181 9.57 -26.61 20.33
N THR A 182 9.83 -25.74 21.32
CA THR A 182 8.81 -25.22 22.23
C THR A 182 8.55 -23.75 21.91
N VAL A 183 7.26 -23.38 21.77
CA VAL A 183 6.87 -21.97 21.71
C VAL A 183 7.07 -21.39 23.10
N GLN A 184 7.92 -20.37 23.21
CA GLN A 184 8.07 -19.63 24.47
C GLN A 184 6.93 -18.65 24.64
N ASP A 185 6.66 -17.87 23.60
CA ASP A 185 5.66 -16.83 23.59
C ASP A 185 4.91 -16.83 22.26
N SER A 186 3.64 -16.46 22.28
CA SER A 186 2.81 -16.30 21.10
C SER A 186 1.94 -15.08 21.25
N TRP A 187 1.82 -14.29 20.18
CA TRP A 187 1.02 -13.08 20.15
C TRP A 187 0.03 -13.13 18.99
N ASP A 188 -1.22 -12.72 19.26
CA ASP A 188 -2.22 -12.57 18.22
C ASP A 188 -1.84 -11.40 17.33
N THR A 189 -1.78 -11.64 16.02
CA THR A 189 -1.43 -10.62 15.03
C THR A 189 -2.57 -10.50 14.03
N VAL A 190 -3.19 -9.33 13.93
CA VAL A 190 -4.11 -9.02 12.82
C VAL A 190 -3.26 -8.47 11.68
N CYS A 191 -2.73 -9.35 10.84
CA CYS A 191 -2.01 -8.93 9.64
C CYS A 191 -3.03 -8.67 8.52
N PRO A 192 -3.18 -7.43 8.01
CA PRO A 192 -3.95 -7.25 6.80
C PRO A 192 -3.28 -8.01 5.64
N PRO A 193 -4.05 -8.50 4.66
CA PRO A 193 -3.59 -9.40 3.62
C PRO A 193 -2.58 -8.79 2.63
N SER A 194 -2.24 -7.50 2.76
CA SER A 194 -1.49 -6.73 1.77
C SER A 194 -0.17 -6.15 2.28
N LEU A 195 0.23 -6.40 3.53
CA LEU A 195 1.48 -5.84 4.06
C LEU A 195 2.56 -6.92 4.20
N GLU A 196 3.67 -6.73 3.49
CA GLU A 196 4.85 -7.59 3.63
C GLU A 196 5.44 -7.42 5.04
N SER A 197 5.64 -8.53 5.77
CA SER A 197 6.51 -8.49 6.94
C SER A 197 7.95 -8.25 6.50
N ALA A 198 8.66 -7.39 7.21
CA ALA A 198 10.04 -7.09 6.90
C ALA A 198 10.93 -7.46 8.08
N ARG A 199 12.01 -8.20 7.79
CA ARG A 199 13.06 -8.50 8.76
C ARG A 199 13.71 -7.20 9.22
N GLY A 200 13.65 -6.90 10.51
CA GLY A 200 14.27 -5.74 11.12
C GLY A 200 15.41 -6.14 12.06
N ILE A 201 16.10 -5.15 12.62
CA ILE A 201 16.99 -5.34 13.78
C ILE A 201 16.56 -4.25 14.77
N LEU A 202 16.48 -4.52 16.06
CA LEU A 202 16.11 -3.56 17.11
C LEU A 202 17.10 -3.62 18.28
N ASP A 203 17.72 -2.50 18.60
CA ASP A 203 18.67 -2.32 19.71
C ASP A 203 19.81 -3.37 19.71
N GLY A 204 20.37 -3.64 18.52
CA GLY A 204 21.41 -4.65 18.34
C GLY A 204 20.96 -6.11 18.46
N SER A 205 19.70 -6.37 18.81
CA SER A 205 19.04 -7.68 18.72
C SER A 205 18.17 -7.75 17.46
N GLU A 206 18.24 -8.84 16.69
CA GLU A 206 17.38 -8.96 15.49
C GLU A 206 15.89 -8.98 15.91
N CYS A 207 15.02 -8.24 15.20
CA CYS A 207 13.58 -8.16 15.49
C CYS A 207 12.79 -8.49 14.23
N ILE A 208 11.53 -8.91 14.38
CA ILE A 208 10.62 -9.02 13.24
C ILE A 208 9.55 -7.97 13.41
N THR A 209 9.45 -7.07 12.44
CA THR A 209 8.39 -6.07 12.44
C THR A 209 7.16 -6.63 11.77
N VAL A 210 6.02 -6.59 12.46
CA VAL A 210 4.70 -6.99 11.94
C VAL A 210 3.83 -5.75 11.90
N VAL A 211 3.48 -5.24 10.72
CA VAL A 211 2.82 -3.93 10.64
C VAL A 211 1.33 -3.99 10.29
N ALA A 212 0.57 -3.35 11.18
CA ALA A 212 -0.66 -2.57 11.09
C ALA A 212 -1.80 -2.96 10.15
N ALA A 213 -2.93 -3.27 10.78
CA ALA A 213 -4.24 -2.78 10.37
C ALA A 213 -4.60 -1.49 11.14
N GLU A 214 -5.24 -0.54 10.47
CA GLU A 214 -5.92 0.62 11.09
C GLU A 214 -5.05 1.59 11.94
N GLY A 215 -3.80 1.84 11.53
CA GLY A 215 -2.95 2.90 12.14
C GLY A 215 -2.14 2.46 13.37
N ASN A 216 -1.99 1.15 13.62
CA ASN A 216 -1.19 0.60 14.72
C ASN A 216 -0.15 -0.41 14.22
N ALA A 217 1.16 -0.15 14.30
CA ALA A 217 2.19 -1.14 13.99
C ALA A 217 2.56 -1.98 15.22
N ILE A 218 2.90 -3.25 15.00
CA ILE A 218 3.30 -4.20 16.04
C ILE A 218 4.78 -4.57 15.83
N VAL A 219 5.65 -4.04 16.67
CA VAL A 219 7.07 -4.41 16.63
C VAL A 219 7.27 -5.62 17.55
N ILE A 220 7.71 -6.75 16.99
CA ILE A 220 8.01 -7.96 17.76
C ILE A 220 9.53 -8.04 17.96
N SER A 221 9.97 -7.97 19.21
CA SER A 221 11.39 -8.11 19.59
C SER A 221 11.57 -9.20 20.65
N ASN A 222 12.81 -9.50 21.00
CA ASN A 222 13.17 -10.34 22.17
C ASN A 222 12.66 -9.78 23.51
N GLN A 223 12.33 -8.49 23.56
CA GLN A 223 11.81 -7.83 24.76
C GLN A 223 10.27 -7.86 24.82
N GLY A 224 9.62 -8.40 23.79
CA GLY A 224 8.16 -8.55 23.71
C GLY A 224 7.55 -7.83 22.51
N VAL A 225 6.24 -7.61 22.59
CA VAL A 225 5.47 -6.92 21.55
C VAL A 225 5.23 -5.48 21.97
N GLN A 226 5.64 -4.53 21.11
CA GLN A 226 5.37 -3.11 21.27
C GLN A 226 4.37 -2.64 20.22
N ASN A 227 3.28 -2.03 20.68
CA ASN A 227 2.32 -1.36 19.81
C ASN A 227 2.73 0.10 19.64
N MET A 228 2.73 0.58 18.40
CA MET A 228 3.01 1.97 18.09
C MET A 228 1.98 2.53 17.11
N SER A 229 1.69 3.83 17.21
CA SER A 229 0.83 4.49 16.24
C SER A 229 1.63 4.76 14.97
N VAL A 230 1.09 4.37 13.83
CA VAL A 230 1.66 4.63 12.51
C VAL A 230 0.63 5.34 11.64
N PRO A 231 1.05 6.05 10.58
CA PRO A 231 0.10 6.65 9.63
C PRO A 231 -0.89 5.61 9.09
N PRO A 232 -2.13 5.99 8.80
CA PRO A 232 -3.09 5.11 8.15
C PRO A 232 -2.64 4.79 6.71
N ASN A 233 -3.24 3.75 6.10
CA ASN A 233 -3.02 3.38 4.69
C ASN A 233 -1.56 3.03 4.34
N LEU A 234 -0.88 2.28 5.20
CA LEU A 234 0.45 1.77 4.91
C LEU A 234 0.43 0.72 3.79
N ASN A 235 1.44 0.77 2.94
CA ASN A 235 1.75 -0.30 2.00
C ASN A 235 3.12 -0.96 2.25
N TYR A 236 3.99 -0.34 3.07
CA TYR A 236 5.27 -0.92 3.49
C TYR A 236 5.64 -0.46 4.90
N ALA A 237 6.24 -1.34 5.71
CA ALA A 237 6.90 -0.92 6.93
C ALA A 237 7.96 -1.92 7.45
N LYS A 238 9.01 -1.40 8.11
CA LYS A 238 10.17 -2.18 8.59
C LYS A 238 10.87 -1.49 9.76
N ALA A 239 11.15 -2.20 10.85
CA ALA A 239 11.93 -1.66 11.96
C ALA A 239 13.45 -1.68 11.70
N THR A 240 14.14 -0.77 12.37
CA THR A 240 15.57 -0.49 12.25
C THR A 240 16.28 -0.59 13.60
N MET A 241 17.61 -0.71 13.54
CA MET A 241 18.50 -1.01 14.67
C MET A 241 18.35 -0.05 15.87
N MET A 242 17.90 1.19 15.71
CA MET A 242 17.78 2.23 16.75
C MET A 242 16.33 2.48 17.18
N ASN A 243 15.47 1.45 17.20
CA ASN A 243 14.09 1.63 17.66
C ASN A 243 13.33 2.64 16.80
N THR A 244 13.53 2.57 15.48
CA THR A 244 12.75 3.34 14.50
C THR A 244 12.08 2.43 13.50
N VAL A 245 10.99 2.90 12.90
CA VAL A 245 10.24 2.20 11.84
C VAL A 245 10.27 3.06 10.58
N LEU A 246 10.77 2.46 9.50
CA LEU A 246 10.61 2.97 8.15
C LEU A 246 9.23 2.57 7.65
N TYR A 247 8.53 3.49 7.00
CA TYR A 247 7.20 3.22 6.46
C TYR A 247 6.98 3.90 5.11
N ALA A 248 6.05 3.34 4.34
CA ALA A 248 5.49 3.97 3.15
C ALA A 248 3.96 3.83 3.15
N THR A 249 3.28 4.81 2.56
CA THR A 249 1.82 4.86 2.43
C THR A 249 1.39 4.69 0.97
N THR A 250 0.13 4.29 0.76
CA THR A 250 -0.49 4.26 -0.57
C THR A 250 -0.59 5.63 -1.23
N GLU A 251 -0.40 6.71 -0.47
CA GLU A 251 -0.44 8.11 -0.95
C GLU A 251 0.96 8.63 -1.36
N GLY A 252 2.01 7.82 -1.20
CA GLY A 252 3.37 8.17 -1.62
C GLY A 252 4.18 8.91 -0.56
N GLU A 253 3.68 8.97 0.67
CA GLU A 253 4.46 9.40 1.83
C GLU A 253 5.38 8.26 2.28
N ILE A 254 6.67 8.57 2.41
CA ILE A 254 7.69 7.74 3.05
C ILE A 254 8.21 8.42 4.30
N GLY A 255 8.58 7.65 5.31
CA GLY A 255 9.12 8.24 6.53
C GLY A 255 9.84 7.29 7.44
N ARG A 256 10.48 7.89 8.45
CA ARG A 256 11.10 7.22 9.59
C ARG A 256 10.45 7.72 10.87
N LEU A 257 9.96 6.81 11.70
CA LEU A 257 9.27 7.10 12.95
C LEU A 257 10.06 6.50 14.13
N SER A 258 10.41 7.29 15.13
CA SER A 258 10.99 6.76 16.38
C SER A 258 9.90 6.10 17.23
N ILE A 259 10.17 4.90 17.73
CA ILE A 259 9.27 4.17 18.62
C ILE A 259 9.23 4.81 20.01
N ASP A 260 10.36 5.35 20.50
CA ASP A 260 10.45 5.95 21.83
C ASP A 260 9.82 7.34 21.90
N THR A 261 10.12 8.20 20.93
CA THR A 261 9.71 9.62 20.98
C THR A 261 8.49 9.93 20.13
N ASN A 262 8.08 8.99 19.26
CA ASN A 262 7.04 9.20 18.24
C ASN A 262 7.37 10.34 17.25
N ASP A 263 8.65 10.74 17.15
CA ASP A 263 9.10 11.73 16.18
C ASP A 263 9.18 11.13 14.78
N ALA A 264 8.61 11.84 13.79
CA ALA A 264 8.54 11.39 12.41
C ALA A 264 9.32 12.31 11.47
N VAL A 265 10.21 11.73 10.66
CA VAL A 265 10.75 12.35 9.45
C VAL A 265 9.90 11.88 8.28
N ARG A 266 9.30 12.81 7.53
CA ARG A 266 8.35 12.52 6.44
C ARG A 266 8.80 13.18 5.15
N CYS A 267 8.69 12.45 4.05
CA CYS A 267 8.98 12.92 2.71
C CYS A 267 7.98 12.32 1.72
N SER A 268 7.78 12.99 0.59
CA SER A 268 6.92 12.50 -0.50
C SER A 268 7.78 12.05 -1.68
N ILE A 269 7.45 10.90 -2.25
CA ILE A 269 8.05 10.40 -3.50
C ILE A 269 7.00 10.34 -4.61
N GLU A 270 7.47 10.34 -5.87
CA GLU A 270 6.60 10.40 -7.05
C GLU A 270 5.77 9.12 -7.28
N SER A 271 6.29 7.97 -6.85
CA SER A 271 5.65 6.66 -7.03
C SER A 271 5.45 5.98 -5.68
N THR A 272 4.35 5.26 -5.56
CA THR A 272 3.89 4.62 -4.33
C THR A 272 4.39 3.19 -4.18
N ASP A 273 4.95 2.58 -5.24
CA ASP A 273 5.31 1.15 -5.27
C ASP A 273 6.71 0.91 -4.68
N VAL A 274 6.79 1.02 -3.36
CA VAL A 274 8.00 0.79 -2.57
C VAL A 274 8.26 -0.71 -2.48
N LEU A 275 9.42 -1.14 -2.98
CA LEU A 275 9.88 -2.53 -2.89
C LEU A 275 10.54 -2.81 -1.55
N SER A 276 11.43 -1.92 -1.11
CA SER A 276 12.15 -2.08 0.15
C SER A 276 12.72 -0.76 0.66
N MET A 277 12.86 -0.67 1.99
CA MET A 277 13.53 0.45 2.64
C MET A 277 14.65 -0.06 3.54
N PHE A 278 15.73 0.71 3.61
CA PHE A 278 16.91 0.40 4.42
C PHE A 278 17.42 1.64 5.14
N SER A 279 17.87 1.48 6.37
CA SER A 279 18.59 2.52 7.10
C SER A 279 19.90 1.92 7.60
N HIS A 280 20.99 2.66 7.43
CA HIS A 280 22.29 2.25 7.94
C HIS A 280 22.76 3.24 9.00
N GLU A 281 22.43 2.98 10.25
CA GLU A 281 22.58 3.95 11.34
C GLU A 281 24.03 4.38 11.61
N PHE A 282 25.00 3.48 11.41
CA PHE A 282 26.42 3.82 11.57
C PHE A 282 27.01 4.66 10.42
N ILE A 283 26.47 4.51 9.21
CA ILE A 283 27.07 5.11 8.01
C ILE A 283 26.32 6.39 7.65
N LEU A 284 24.99 6.34 7.72
CA LEU A 284 24.06 7.43 7.44
C LEU A 284 22.97 7.46 8.52
N PRO A 285 23.29 7.97 9.73
CA PRO A 285 22.35 7.98 10.86
C PRO A 285 21.08 8.78 10.57
N ASP A 286 21.16 9.81 9.73
CA ASP A 286 20.05 10.70 9.41
C ASP A 286 19.39 10.41 8.06
N HIS A 287 19.81 9.36 7.36
CA HIS A 287 19.25 9.03 6.05
C HIS A 287 18.76 7.58 5.98
N PHE A 288 17.81 7.36 5.08
CA PHE A 288 17.36 6.03 4.71
C PHE A 288 17.26 5.92 3.19
N ILE A 289 17.45 4.71 2.69
CA ILE A 289 17.39 4.34 1.29
C ILE A 289 16.00 3.77 1.02
N THR A 290 15.36 4.24 -0.04
CA THR A 290 14.08 3.72 -0.53
C THR A 290 14.30 3.17 -1.94
N VAL A 291 13.90 1.92 -2.14
CA VAL A 291 14.00 1.22 -3.43
C VAL A 291 12.58 0.99 -3.93
N LEU A 292 12.29 1.43 -5.15
CA LEU A 292 11.01 1.21 -5.80
C LEU A 292 11.03 -0.05 -6.67
N ARG A 293 9.84 -0.57 -6.96
CA ARG A 293 9.66 -1.78 -7.76
C ARG A 293 10.16 -1.65 -9.21
N ASN A 294 10.23 -0.42 -9.74
CA ASN A 294 10.85 -0.11 -11.03
C ASN A 294 12.39 0.04 -10.97
N GLY A 295 12.99 -0.18 -9.80
CA GLY A 295 14.44 -0.08 -9.60
C GLY A 295 14.97 1.34 -9.36
N SER A 296 14.11 2.35 -9.28
CA SER A 296 14.53 3.69 -8.84
C SER A 296 14.95 3.66 -7.37
N ILE A 297 16.08 4.29 -7.05
CA ILE A 297 16.65 4.32 -5.69
C ILE A 297 16.70 5.77 -5.22
N TYR A 298 16.19 6.02 -4.02
CA TYR A 298 16.18 7.32 -3.37
C TYR A 298 16.94 7.27 -2.05
N LEU A 299 17.69 8.33 -1.76
CA LEU A 299 18.28 8.61 -0.47
C LEU A 299 17.55 9.76 0.18
N THR A 300 16.89 9.48 1.29
CA THR A 300 16.05 10.44 2.00
C THR A 300 16.70 10.82 3.31
N GLY A 301 17.00 12.11 3.48
CA GLY A 301 17.45 12.69 4.75
C GLY A 301 16.32 13.39 5.50
N SER A 302 16.65 14.25 6.45
CA SER A 302 15.66 14.94 7.31
C SER A 302 14.70 15.87 6.57
N ARG A 303 15.11 16.43 5.41
CA ARG A 303 14.30 17.40 4.66
C ARG A 303 14.38 17.25 3.13
N THR A 304 15.27 16.39 2.64
CA THR A 304 15.59 16.28 1.22
C THR A 304 15.58 14.83 0.80
N THR A 305 14.96 14.57 -0.35
CA THR A 305 14.98 13.26 -1.01
C THR A 305 15.77 13.40 -2.31
N THR A 306 16.86 12.65 -2.43
CA THR A 306 17.75 12.66 -3.59
C THR A 306 17.60 11.34 -4.34
N ARG A 307 17.35 11.39 -5.65
CA ARG A 307 17.31 10.19 -6.49
C ARG A 307 18.74 9.74 -6.81
N LEU A 308 19.16 8.59 -6.27
CA LEU A 308 20.49 8.02 -6.48
C LEU A 308 20.62 7.34 -7.83
N CYS A 309 19.59 6.58 -8.22
CA CYS A 309 19.58 5.76 -9.42
C CYS A 309 18.30 6.05 -10.22
N PRO A 310 18.39 6.32 -11.54
CA PRO A 310 17.22 6.37 -12.40
C PRO A 310 16.54 4.99 -12.50
N GLU A 311 15.39 4.96 -13.16
CA GLU A 311 14.66 3.73 -13.42
C GLU A 311 15.54 2.76 -14.22
N LEU A 312 15.69 1.55 -13.68
CA LEU A 312 16.49 0.51 -14.31
C LEU A 312 15.67 -0.14 -15.43
N PRO A 313 16.31 -0.72 -16.46
CA PRO A 313 15.62 -1.16 -17.68
C PRO A 313 14.65 -2.34 -17.50
N LYS A 314 14.59 -2.97 -16.32
CA LYS A 314 13.71 -4.11 -16.05
C LYS A 314 12.34 -3.61 -15.61
N ALA A 315 11.28 -4.27 -16.08
CA ALA A 315 9.91 -3.87 -15.82
C ALA A 315 9.53 -3.92 -14.34
N GLU A 316 10.03 -4.92 -13.60
CA GLU A 316 9.66 -5.13 -12.20
C GLU A 316 10.75 -5.92 -11.46
N TYR A 317 11.11 -5.46 -10.26
CA TYR A 317 11.97 -6.19 -9.31
C TYR A 317 11.14 -6.83 -8.20
N LEU A 318 11.55 -8.01 -7.74
CA LEU A 318 10.81 -8.82 -6.77
C LEU A 318 11.31 -8.67 -5.33
N GLY A 319 12.52 -8.13 -5.15
CA GLY A 319 13.05 -7.83 -3.83
C GLY A 319 14.46 -7.23 -3.88
N ALA A 320 14.96 -6.83 -2.71
CA ALA A 320 16.28 -6.25 -2.56
C ALA A 320 16.91 -6.62 -1.22
N ASP A 321 18.25 -6.56 -1.16
CA ASP A 321 18.99 -6.57 0.11
C ASP A 321 20.19 -5.63 0.06
N LEU A 322 20.47 -4.96 1.18
CA LEU A 322 21.56 -3.99 1.32
C LEU A 322 22.75 -4.66 1.99
N HIS A 323 23.91 -4.59 1.34
CA HIS A 323 25.14 -5.12 1.91
C HIS A 323 25.56 -4.32 3.15
N LYS A 324 26.26 -4.98 4.07
CA LYS A 324 26.68 -4.38 5.34
C LYS A 324 27.58 -3.14 5.21
N ASP A 325 28.19 -2.91 4.06
CA ASP A 325 28.99 -1.69 3.83
C ASP A 325 28.13 -0.49 3.44
N GLY A 326 26.82 -0.68 3.24
CA GLY A 326 25.88 0.33 2.80
C GLY A 326 26.05 0.80 1.36
N LEU A 327 27.05 0.29 0.62
CA LEU A 327 27.36 0.74 -0.74
C LEU A 327 26.75 -0.19 -1.78
N LEU A 328 26.78 -1.50 -1.53
CA LEU A 328 26.24 -2.47 -2.47
C LEU A 328 24.78 -2.80 -2.17
N LEU A 329 23.94 -2.70 -3.20
CA LEU A 329 22.54 -3.11 -3.17
C LEU A 329 22.32 -4.24 -4.17
N ALA A 330 21.75 -5.36 -3.72
CA ALA A 330 21.29 -6.42 -4.60
C ALA A 330 19.81 -6.21 -4.91
N LEU A 331 19.46 -6.35 -6.18
CA LEU A 331 18.08 -6.40 -6.68
C LEU A 331 17.91 -7.67 -7.49
N PHE A 332 16.71 -8.25 -7.50
CA PHE A 332 16.45 -9.43 -8.32
C PHE A 332 15.12 -9.38 -9.05
N THR A 333 15.09 -10.03 -10.20
CA THR A 333 13.89 -10.45 -10.92
C THR A 333 13.83 -11.98 -10.88
N ALA A 334 12.78 -12.60 -11.43
CA ALA A 334 12.69 -14.06 -11.50
C ALA A 334 13.89 -14.72 -12.22
N ASP A 335 14.55 -14.01 -13.14
CA ASP A 335 15.58 -14.59 -14.03
C ASP A 335 17.01 -14.13 -13.71
N GLU A 336 17.18 -13.10 -12.88
CA GLU A 336 18.47 -12.42 -12.72
C GLU A 336 18.58 -11.70 -11.37
N VAL A 337 19.76 -11.81 -10.75
CA VAL A 337 20.18 -10.94 -9.64
C VAL A 337 21.18 -9.93 -10.17
N ILE A 338 21.00 -8.65 -9.85
CA ILE A 338 21.97 -7.59 -10.13
C ILE A 338 22.48 -6.98 -8.82
N VAL A 339 23.75 -6.60 -8.80
CA VAL A 339 24.38 -5.87 -7.70
C VAL A 339 24.82 -4.51 -8.21
N LEU A 340 24.40 -3.46 -7.50
CA LEU A 340 24.66 -2.06 -7.82
C LEU A 340 25.51 -1.44 -6.72
N ASP A 341 26.42 -0.54 -7.11
CA ASP A 341 27.02 0.42 -6.18
C ASP A 341 26.13 1.67 -6.16
N ILE A 342 25.44 1.91 -5.05
CA ILE A 342 24.49 3.03 -4.94
C ILE A 342 25.19 4.40 -4.86
N THR A 343 26.52 4.43 -4.74
CA THR A 343 27.32 5.65 -4.83
C THR A 343 27.74 5.98 -6.26
N ASP A 344 27.60 5.03 -7.19
CA ASP A 344 27.81 5.26 -8.60
C ASP A 344 26.52 5.80 -9.25
N THR A 345 26.52 7.10 -9.48
CA THR A 345 25.41 7.84 -10.10
C THR A 345 25.16 7.46 -11.56
N GLY A 346 26.07 6.69 -12.18
CA GLY A 346 25.87 6.10 -13.51
C GLY A 346 24.97 4.87 -13.51
N ALA A 347 24.55 4.37 -12.34
CA ALA A 347 23.75 3.15 -12.20
C ALA A 347 24.41 1.92 -12.84
N SER A 348 25.74 1.83 -12.80
CA SER A 348 26.44 0.71 -13.42
C SER A 348 26.21 -0.59 -12.63
N VAL A 349 25.93 -1.66 -13.38
CA VAL A 349 25.78 -3.00 -12.81
C VAL A 349 27.16 -3.53 -12.45
N SER A 350 27.43 -3.64 -11.15
CA SER A 350 28.72 -4.12 -10.62
C SER A 350 28.87 -5.63 -10.79
N ALA A 351 27.77 -6.38 -10.64
CA ALA A 351 27.72 -7.80 -10.92
C ALA A 351 26.30 -8.21 -11.34
N SER A 352 26.18 -9.26 -12.15
CA SER A 352 24.91 -9.86 -12.55
C SER A 352 25.00 -11.39 -12.42
N PHE A 353 23.93 -12.05 -12.02
CA PHE A 353 23.85 -13.50 -11.88
C PHE A 353 22.55 -13.99 -12.50
N LYS A 354 22.64 -14.63 -13.67
CA LYS A 354 21.48 -15.06 -14.46
C LYS A 354 21.13 -16.53 -14.21
N VAL A 355 19.83 -16.80 -14.12
CA VAL A 355 19.29 -18.17 -14.12
C VAL A 355 19.63 -18.87 -15.43
N GLY A 356 20.09 -20.11 -15.33
CA GLY A 356 20.56 -20.91 -16.47
C GLY A 356 21.98 -20.61 -16.95
N GLN A 357 22.65 -19.57 -16.42
CA GLN A 357 24.06 -19.27 -16.70
C GLN A 357 24.91 -19.35 -15.44
N ASP A 358 24.69 -18.42 -14.50
CA ASP A 358 25.42 -18.33 -13.24
C ASP A 358 24.76 -19.20 -12.15
N ILE A 359 23.43 -19.19 -12.12
CA ILE A 359 22.62 -20.04 -11.25
C ILE A 359 22.25 -21.27 -12.07
N LYS A 360 22.82 -22.42 -11.73
CA LYS A 360 22.69 -23.65 -12.53
C LYS A 360 21.30 -24.28 -12.43
N ASN A 361 20.55 -23.99 -11.36
CA ASN A 361 19.17 -24.43 -11.23
C ASN A 361 18.27 -23.68 -12.24
N ALA A 362 17.16 -24.30 -12.63
CA ALA A 362 16.17 -23.76 -13.57
C ALA A 362 15.02 -23.01 -12.89
N GLY A 363 15.05 -22.87 -11.55
CA GLY A 363 13.99 -22.22 -10.78
C GLY A 363 14.09 -20.69 -10.76
N PRO A 364 12.97 -19.97 -10.60
CA PRO A 364 12.97 -18.51 -10.49
C PRO A 364 13.68 -18.06 -9.22
N VAL A 365 14.35 -16.91 -9.27
CA VAL A 365 14.92 -16.28 -8.06
C VAL A 365 13.78 -15.74 -7.19
N GLN A 366 13.84 -16.08 -5.91
CA GLN A 366 12.80 -15.73 -4.92
C GLN A 366 13.36 -14.92 -3.76
N GLY A 367 14.68 -14.82 -3.61
CA GLY A 367 15.28 -14.04 -2.53
C GLY A 367 16.79 -13.91 -2.65
N VAL A 368 17.32 -12.83 -2.07
CA VAL A 368 18.74 -12.53 -2.00
C VAL A 368 19.11 -12.10 -0.58
N TYR A 369 20.32 -12.42 -0.14
CA TYR A 369 20.79 -12.05 1.19
C TYR A 369 22.31 -11.81 1.22
N PHE A 370 22.75 -10.76 1.91
CA PHE A 370 24.14 -10.43 2.21
C PHE A 370 24.51 -10.76 3.66
N PRO A 371 25.21 -11.88 3.90
CA PRO A 371 25.76 -12.15 5.22
C PRO A 371 26.78 -11.11 5.69
N THR A 372 26.91 -10.96 7.01
CA THR A 372 27.87 -10.04 7.63
C THR A 372 29.33 -10.43 7.40
N ASN A 373 29.62 -11.57 6.77
CA ASN A 373 30.98 -11.89 6.34
C ASN A 373 31.52 -10.89 5.29
N GLY A 374 30.63 -10.22 4.56
CA GLY A 374 30.93 -9.11 3.65
C GLY A 374 31.44 -9.50 2.27
N TYR A 375 31.31 -10.75 1.86
CA TYR A 375 31.75 -11.21 0.54
C TYR A 375 30.94 -12.38 0.01
N TRP A 376 29.96 -12.88 0.76
CA TRP A 376 28.98 -13.82 0.24
C TRP A 376 27.74 -13.08 -0.24
N LEU A 377 27.18 -13.57 -1.33
CA LEU A 377 25.81 -13.28 -1.74
C LEU A 377 25.08 -14.63 -1.79
N MET A 378 24.05 -14.78 -0.95
CA MET A 378 23.17 -15.93 -0.96
C MET A 378 21.97 -15.63 -1.84
N VAL A 379 21.60 -16.58 -2.69
CA VAL A 379 20.50 -16.46 -3.65
C VAL A 379 19.62 -17.71 -3.51
N HIS A 380 18.32 -17.49 -3.28
CA HIS A 380 17.30 -18.52 -3.29
C HIS A 380 16.67 -18.60 -4.68
N SER A 381 16.77 -19.76 -5.32
CA SER A 381 16.27 -19.98 -6.68
C SER A 381 15.69 -21.38 -6.80
N GLY A 382 14.35 -21.44 -6.98
CA GLY A 382 13.57 -22.67 -6.88
C GLY A 382 13.90 -23.45 -5.61
N SER A 383 14.10 -24.76 -5.75
CA SER A 383 14.44 -25.65 -4.63
C SER A 383 15.92 -25.61 -4.21
N GLU A 384 16.66 -24.52 -4.40
CA GLU A 384 18.06 -24.43 -3.98
C GLU A 384 18.46 -23.06 -3.42
N VAL A 385 19.36 -23.07 -2.44
CA VAL A 385 20.11 -21.90 -1.99
C VAL A 385 21.54 -21.98 -2.50
N VAL A 386 21.93 -20.99 -3.30
CA VAL A 386 23.25 -20.85 -3.91
C VAL A 386 24.01 -19.71 -3.23
N THR A 387 25.27 -19.92 -2.89
CA THR A 387 26.11 -18.90 -2.26
C THR A 387 27.29 -18.55 -3.17
N PHE A 388 27.37 -17.31 -3.63
CA PHE A 388 28.48 -16.78 -4.44
C PHE A 388 29.57 -16.15 -3.55
N ASP A 389 30.84 -16.28 -3.94
CA ASP A 389 31.95 -15.49 -3.34
C ASP A 389 32.28 -14.30 -4.25
N LEU A 390 31.91 -13.09 -3.83
CA LEU A 390 32.02 -11.86 -4.61
C LEU A 390 33.47 -11.41 -4.86
N ARG A 391 34.45 -12.04 -4.21
CA ARG A 391 35.89 -11.74 -4.42
C ARG A 391 36.50 -12.63 -5.51
N LYS A 392 35.77 -13.64 -5.95
CA LYS A 392 36.18 -14.55 -7.01
C LYS A 392 35.53 -14.13 -8.32
N PRO A 393 35.97 -14.67 -9.47
CA PRO A 393 35.27 -14.45 -10.73
C PRO A 393 33.78 -14.76 -10.59
N GLN A 394 32.96 -14.01 -11.33
CA GLN A 394 31.51 -14.21 -11.41
C GLN A 394 31.18 -15.69 -11.68
N SER A 395 30.02 -16.14 -11.20
CA SER A 395 29.59 -17.56 -11.21
C SER A 395 30.35 -18.53 -10.29
N THR A 396 31.29 -18.05 -9.45
CA THR A 396 32.01 -18.93 -8.51
C THR A 396 31.24 -19.14 -7.21
N TYR A 397 30.80 -20.38 -6.96
CA TYR A 397 30.17 -20.74 -5.70
C TYR A 397 31.18 -20.77 -4.53
N ALA A 398 30.80 -20.21 -3.40
CA ALA A 398 31.55 -20.23 -2.15
C ALA A 398 31.46 -21.58 -1.45
N VAL A 399 30.28 -22.21 -1.55
CA VAL A 399 29.84 -23.44 -0.87
C VAL A 399 29.03 -24.24 -1.89
N LYS A 400 28.98 -25.57 -1.73
CA LYS A 400 28.04 -26.40 -2.49
C LYS A 400 26.59 -25.89 -2.31
N SER A 401 25.77 -25.96 -3.35
CA SER A 401 24.36 -25.56 -3.27
C SER A 401 23.64 -26.40 -2.22
N LEU A 402 22.77 -25.76 -1.46
CA LEU A 402 21.90 -26.44 -0.50
C LEU A 402 20.57 -26.70 -1.19
N ALA A 403 20.20 -27.97 -1.33
CA ALA A 403 18.88 -28.35 -1.82
C ALA A 403 17.83 -28.14 -0.74
N LEU A 404 16.72 -27.53 -1.15
CA LEU A 404 15.51 -27.34 -0.36
C LEU A 404 14.49 -28.44 -0.73
N PRO A 405 13.57 -28.79 0.18
CA PRO A 405 12.61 -29.88 -0.07
C PRO A 405 11.62 -29.56 -1.21
N HIS A 406 11.28 -28.28 -1.42
CA HIS A 406 10.39 -27.81 -2.48
C HIS A 406 10.63 -26.32 -2.78
N ASP A 407 10.17 -25.84 -3.94
CA ASP A 407 10.38 -24.45 -4.41
C ASP A 407 9.73 -23.37 -3.53
N SER A 408 8.76 -23.75 -2.69
CA SER A 408 8.07 -22.84 -1.76
C SER A 408 8.57 -22.93 -0.32
N ALA A 409 9.71 -23.61 -0.08
CA ALA A 409 10.24 -23.77 1.26
C ALA A 409 10.67 -22.40 1.82
N LEU A 410 10.13 -22.04 2.98
CA LEU A 410 10.58 -20.84 3.69
C LEU A 410 11.93 -21.12 4.32
N TRP A 411 12.84 -20.17 4.22
CA TRP A 411 14.16 -20.29 4.81
C TRP A 411 14.57 -18.97 5.45
N THR A 412 15.49 -19.05 6.37
CA THR A 412 16.13 -17.89 6.97
C THR A 412 17.57 -18.21 7.29
N VAL A 413 18.40 -17.18 7.34
CA VAL A 413 19.83 -17.31 7.62
C VAL A 413 20.22 -16.32 8.69
N HIS A 414 20.96 -16.82 9.68
CA HIS A 414 21.50 -15.98 10.74
C HIS A 414 22.51 -15.00 10.12
N HIS A 415 22.59 -13.77 10.63
CA HIS A 415 23.38 -12.69 10.04
C HIS A 415 24.83 -13.06 9.72
N SER A 416 25.45 -13.97 10.48
CA SER A 416 26.81 -14.47 10.20
C SER A 416 26.97 -15.26 8.89
N GLY A 417 25.87 -15.73 8.28
CA GLY A 417 25.85 -16.64 7.13
C GLY A 417 26.29 -18.07 7.43
N LYS A 418 26.55 -18.41 8.70
CA LYS A 418 27.03 -19.75 9.09
C LYS A 418 25.93 -20.73 9.45
N TYR A 419 24.74 -20.22 9.80
CA TYR A 419 23.60 -21.02 10.24
C TYR A 419 22.41 -20.66 9.38
N LEU A 420 21.82 -21.67 8.76
CA LEU A 420 20.66 -21.54 7.87
C LEU A 420 19.57 -22.46 8.38
N PHE A 421 18.34 -21.98 8.41
CA PHE A 421 17.18 -22.72 8.86
C PHE A 421 16.18 -22.82 7.71
N VAL A 422 15.64 -24.02 7.50
CA VAL A 422 14.62 -24.28 6.48
C VAL A 422 13.39 -24.82 7.18
N LEU A 423 12.23 -24.27 6.82
CA LEU A 423 10.93 -24.72 7.25
C LEU A 423 10.37 -25.71 6.22
N ASN A 424 10.18 -26.96 6.65
CA ASN A 424 9.79 -28.10 5.81
C ASN A 424 8.33 -28.53 6.08
N GLY A 425 7.38 -27.59 6.11
CA GLY A 425 5.96 -27.91 6.33
C GLY A 425 5.72 -28.80 7.57
N GLU A 426 5.13 -29.99 7.37
CA GLU A 426 4.86 -30.98 8.44
C GLU A 426 6.13 -31.54 9.11
N GLU A 427 7.28 -31.49 8.44
CA GLU A 427 8.56 -32.00 8.96
C GLU A 427 9.28 -30.99 9.89
N GLY A 428 8.66 -29.84 10.14
CA GLY A 428 9.15 -28.83 11.07
C GLY A 428 10.31 -28.00 10.54
N VAL A 429 11.33 -27.75 11.37
CA VAL A 429 12.48 -26.91 11.02
C VAL A 429 13.76 -27.75 10.97
N THR A 430 14.49 -27.63 9.88
CA THR A 430 15.83 -28.19 9.71
C THR A 430 16.88 -27.09 9.84
N ALA A 431 17.85 -27.29 10.74
CA ALA A 431 18.96 -26.37 10.95
C ALA A 431 20.24 -26.89 10.27
N TYR A 432 20.90 -26.02 9.51
CA TYR A 432 22.16 -26.31 8.81
C TYR A 432 23.28 -25.42 9.34
N GLN A 433 24.48 -25.98 9.45
CA GLN A 433 25.71 -25.24 9.74
C GLN A 433 26.69 -25.35 8.59
N TYR A 434 27.22 -24.22 8.16
CA TYR A 434 28.34 -24.19 7.23
C TYR A 434 29.62 -24.70 7.90
N LYS A 435 30.20 -25.77 7.34
CA LYS A 435 31.50 -26.31 7.76
C LYS A 435 32.60 -25.85 6.81
N LYS A 436 33.39 -24.86 7.26
CA LYS A 436 34.51 -24.30 6.48
C LYS A 436 35.51 -25.35 5.98
N ALA A 437 35.76 -26.41 6.75
CA ALA A 437 36.68 -27.48 6.37
C ALA A 437 36.18 -28.28 5.16
N LEU A 438 34.86 -28.48 5.06
CA LEU A 438 34.20 -29.25 3.99
C LEU A 438 33.78 -28.37 2.81
N LYS A 439 33.64 -27.04 3.04
CA LYS A 439 32.96 -26.12 2.12
C LYS A 439 31.55 -26.60 1.75
N ASP A 440 30.87 -27.16 2.74
CA ASP A 440 29.54 -27.75 2.59
C ASP A 440 28.68 -27.42 3.82
N TRP A 441 27.38 -27.64 3.67
CA TRP A 441 26.38 -27.55 4.72
C TRP A 441 26.23 -28.90 5.43
N GLU A 442 26.24 -28.88 6.76
CA GLU A 442 25.96 -30.05 7.58
C GLU A 442 24.66 -29.80 8.36
N THR A 443 23.75 -30.78 8.35
CA THR A 443 22.55 -30.74 9.18
C THR A 443 22.95 -30.80 10.65
N LEU A 444 22.54 -29.81 11.43
CA LEU A 444 22.75 -29.77 12.88
C LEU A 444 21.70 -30.60 13.60
N PHE A 445 20.42 -30.35 13.31
CA PHE A 445 19.27 -31.06 13.86
C PHE A 445 18.04 -30.79 13.00
N GLN A 446 16.99 -31.56 13.26
CA GLN A 446 15.65 -31.35 12.73
C GLN A 446 14.67 -31.44 13.89
N CYS A 447 13.86 -30.40 14.09
CA CYS A 447 12.85 -30.36 15.14
C CYS A 447 11.45 -30.27 14.53
N LEU A 448 10.49 -30.97 15.14
CA LEU A 448 9.08 -30.77 14.81
C LEU A 448 8.59 -29.46 15.41
N LEU A 449 7.78 -28.74 14.65
CA LEU A 449 7.05 -27.59 15.16
C LEU A 449 5.86 -28.05 16.02
N PRO A 450 5.49 -27.25 17.04
CA PRO A 450 4.26 -27.48 17.77
C PRO A 450 3.03 -27.45 16.85
N SER A 451 2.07 -28.33 17.10
CA SER A 451 0.87 -28.52 16.26
C SER A 451 -0.03 -27.29 16.13
N HIS A 452 0.16 -26.26 16.92
CA HIS A 452 -0.60 -25.00 16.84
C HIS A 452 0.05 -23.96 15.91
N VAL A 453 1.24 -24.25 15.36
CA VAL A 453 1.94 -23.40 14.38
C VAL A 453 1.66 -23.97 12.99
N GLU A 454 0.68 -23.39 12.30
CA GLU A 454 0.27 -23.79 10.95
C GLU A 454 0.27 -22.58 10.00
N ASN A 455 0.38 -22.83 8.69
CA ASN A 455 0.28 -21.81 7.64
C ASN A 455 1.24 -20.62 7.85
N VAL A 456 2.51 -20.92 8.13
CA VAL A 456 3.55 -19.90 8.26
C VAL A 456 3.80 -19.25 6.89
N GLU A 457 3.64 -17.94 6.82
CA GLU A 457 3.91 -17.12 5.63
C GLU A 457 5.28 -16.43 5.72
N HIS A 458 5.76 -16.17 6.95
CA HIS A 458 7.06 -15.54 7.16
C HIS A 458 7.89 -16.25 8.23
N PHE A 459 9.18 -16.37 7.96
CA PHE A 459 10.13 -17.11 8.77
C PHE A 459 11.43 -16.33 8.95
N GLY A 460 11.83 -16.10 10.20
CA GLY A 460 13.06 -15.40 10.53
C GLY A 460 13.81 -16.04 11.68
N CYS A 461 15.10 -15.75 11.78
CA CYS A 461 15.94 -16.15 12.89
C CYS A 461 16.67 -14.95 13.49
N MET A 462 16.95 -15.06 14.79
CA MET A 462 17.59 -14.04 15.61
C MET A 462 18.56 -14.65 16.62
N ARG A 463 19.61 -13.90 16.98
CA ARG A 463 20.53 -14.27 18.07
C ARG A 463 20.16 -13.57 19.37
N GLU A 464 19.99 -14.35 20.44
CA GLU A 464 19.86 -13.86 21.81
C GLU A 464 21.04 -14.32 22.65
N SER A 465 22.02 -13.44 22.87
CA SER A 465 23.24 -13.71 23.63
C SER A 465 24.00 -14.96 23.14
N ALA A 466 23.69 -16.15 23.69
CA ALA A 466 24.30 -17.44 23.39
C ALA A 466 23.44 -18.37 22.52
N GLU A 467 22.15 -18.07 22.34
CA GLU A 467 21.15 -18.92 21.68
C GLU A 467 20.63 -18.29 20.39
N ILE A 468 19.97 -19.11 19.56
CA ILE A 468 19.26 -18.64 18.36
C ILE A 468 17.77 -18.87 18.61
N SER A 469 16.96 -17.87 18.29
CA SER A 469 15.51 -18.00 18.29
C SER A 469 14.97 -17.90 16.88
N LEU A 470 13.89 -18.61 16.63
CA LEU A 470 13.12 -18.59 15.40
C LEU A 470 11.81 -17.87 15.65
N VAL A 471 11.42 -17.06 14.69
CA VAL A 471 10.15 -16.35 14.71
C VAL A 471 9.38 -16.81 13.49
N LEU A 472 8.18 -17.31 13.73
CA LEU A 472 7.29 -17.84 12.70
C LEU A 472 5.99 -17.03 12.72
N GLN A 473 5.60 -16.50 11.57
CA GLN A 473 4.40 -15.69 11.45
C GLN A 473 3.42 -16.34 10.47
N SER A 474 2.18 -16.48 10.92
CA SER A 474 0.99 -16.79 10.13
C SER A 474 0.10 -15.55 10.03
N ARG A 475 -0.96 -15.60 9.23
CA ARG A 475 -1.92 -14.48 9.10
C ARG A 475 -2.54 -14.00 10.41
N GLN A 476 -2.69 -14.91 11.38
CA GLN A 476 -3.45 -14.66 12.61
C GLN A 476 -2.57 -14.63 13.87
N LYS A 477 -1.37 -15.22 13.82
CA LYS A 477 -0.48 -15.37 14.97
C LYS A 477 0.99 -15.26 14.59
N ALA A 478 1.75 -14.58 15.43
CA ALA A 478 3.21 -14.69 15.47
C ALA A 478 3.63 -15.55 16.66
N SER A 479 4.49 -16.54 16.41
CA SER A 479 4.99 -17.50 17.39
C SER A 479 6.50 -17.35 17.55
N TYR A 480 6.95 -17.29 18.80
CA TYR A 480 8.35 -17.19 19.18
C TYR A 480 8.88 -18.52 19.71
N ILE A 481 9.88 -19.07 19.02
CA ILE A 481 10.49 -20.37 19.35
C ILE A 481 11.95 -20.15 19.70
N LYS A 482 12.31 -20.46 20.93
CA LYS A 482 13.71 -20.41 21.38
C LYS A 482 14.37 -21.77 21.19
N LEU A 483 15.47 -21.82 20.46
CA LEU A 483 16.24 -23.04 20.26
C LEU A 483 17.32 -23.13 21.35
N LYS A 484 17.01 -23.90 22.39
CA LYS A 484 17.92 -24.16 23.53
C LYS A 484 18.80 -25.37 23.29
#